data_AF-A0A8T2AJE1-F1
#
_entry.id   AF-A0A8T2AJE1-F1
#
_cell.length_a   1.000
_cell.length_b   1.000
_cell.length_c   1.000
_cell.angle_alpha   90.00
_cell.angle_beta   90.00
_cell.angle_gamma   90.00
#
_symmetry.space_group_name_H-M   'P 1'
#
loop_
_entity.id
_entity.type
_entity.pdbx_description
1 polymer ?
#
loop_
_entity_poly.entity_id
_entity_poly.type
_entity_poly.pdbx_seq_one_letter_code
_entity_poly.pdbx_strand_id
1 'polypeptide(L)'
;MQAVAVKSQLQQLARPMYSNPPLHGAQLVSTILEDPELKSLWLKEVKVMADRIIGMRTTLQESHENYHGSTLPSRLECSATVG
;
A
#
# COMPACT_ATOMS: atom_id res chain seq x y z
N MET A 1 7.34 -1.81 -33.89
CA MET A 1 7.35 -0.37 -34.25
C MET A 1 6.71 0.52 -33.17
N GLN A 2 5.52 0.19 -32.64
CA GLN A 2 4.82 1.06 -31.68
C GLN A 2 5.56 1.35 -30.36
N ALA A 3 6.30 0.38 -29.80
CA ALA A 3 7.02 0.56 -28.53
C ALA A 3 8.08 1.68 -28.58
N VAL A 4 8.76 1.87 -29.73
CA VAL A 4 9.77 2.92 -29.91
C VAL A 4 9.10 4.29 -30.00
N ALA A 5 7.99 4.38 -30.73
CA ALA A 5 7.20 5.60 -30.85
C ALA A 5 6.67 6.04 -29.48
N VAL A 6 6.05 5.12 -28.72
CA VAL A 6 5.52 5.40 -27.37
C VAL A 6 6.63 5.81 -26.40
N LYS A 7 7.79 5.14 -26.42
CA LYS A 7 8.93 5.52 -25.58
C LYS A 7 9.42 6.95 -25.88
N SER A 8 9.50 7.33 -27.15
CA SER A 8 9.88 8.68 -27.56
C SER A 8 8.90 9.73 -27.01
N GLN A 9 7.59 9.47 -27.10
CA GLN A 9 6.57 10.35 -26.54
C GLN A 9 6.71 10.51 -25.02
N LEU A 10 6.95 9.42 -24.29
CA LEU A 10 7.19 9.47 -22.85
C LEU A 10 8.44 10.29 -22.48
N GLN A 11 9.51 10.19 -23.27
CA GLN A 11 10.73 10.98 -23.07
C GLN A 11 10.50 12.48 -23.35
N GLN A 12 9.67 12.83 -24.33
CA GLN A 12 9.29 14.21 -24.60
C GLN A 12 8.49 14.82 -23.45
N LEU A 13 7.62 14.04 -22.79
CA LEU A 13 6.87 14.48 -21.61
C LEU A 13 7.74 14.59 -20.36
N ALA A 14 8.69 13.68 -20.17
CA ALA A 14 9.57 13.65 -18.99
C ALA A 14 10.51 14.87 -18.91
N ARG A 15 11.04 15.33 -20.05
CA ARG A 15 12.01 16.45 -20.14
C ARG A 15 11.53 17.74 -19.47
N PRO A 16 10.32 18.28 -19.77
CA PRO A 16 9.85 19.48 -19.10
C PRO A 16 9.47 19.27 -17.63
N MET A 17 9.15 18.04 -17.20
CA MET A 17 8.69 17.78 -15.83
C MET A 17 9.84 17.65 -14.82
N TYR A 18 10.83 16.83 -15.14
CA TYR A 18 11.93 16.54 -14.22
C TYR A 18 13.30 16.45 -14.92
N SER A 19 13.39 16.87 -16.20
CA SER A 19 14.58 16.81 -17.05
C SER A 19 15.10 15.39 -17.26
N ASN A 20 15.76 14.83 -16.25
CA ASN A 20 16.30 13.47 -16.23
C ASN A 20 15.94 12.78 -14.92
N PRO A 21 15.57 11.49 -14.94
CA PRO A 21 15.26 10.76 -13.72
C PRO A 21 16.50 10.61 -12.82
N PRO A 22 16.34 10.59 -11.48
CA PRO A 22 17.46 10.40 -10.56
C PRO A 22 18.04 8.98 -10.71
N LEU A 23 19.35 8.91 -11.00
CA LEU A 23 20.03 7.66 -11.34
C LEU A 23 20.19 6.72 -10.13
N HIS A 24 20.49 7.27 -8.96
CA HIS A 24 20.92 6.48 -7.81
C HIS A 24 19.85 5.48 -7.34
N GLY A 25 18.59 5.90 -7.26
CA GLY A 25 17.49 5.00 -6.87
C GLY A 25 17.26 3.88 -7.90
N ALA A 26 17.37 4.20 -9.20
CA ALA A 26 17.25 3.21 -10.25
C ALA A 26 18.39 2.17 -10.19
N GLN A 27 19.62 2.61 -9.91
CA GLN A 27 20.76 1.72 -9.74
C GLN A 27 20.58 0.80 -8.53
N LEU A 28 20.16 1.34 -7.38
CA LEU A 28 19.92 0.53 -6.18
C LEU A 28 18.89 -0.58 -6.44
N VAL A 29 17.78 -0.22 -7.09
CA VAL A 29 16.74 -1.20 -7.46
C VAL A 29 17.28 -2.21 -8.47
N SER A 30 18.08 -1.80 -9.45
CA SER A 30 18.74 -2.72 -10.39
C SER A 30 19.59 -3.75 -9.65
N THR A 31 20.47 -3.29 -8.75
CA THR A 31 21.35 -4.16 -7.95
C THR A 31 20.56 -5.18 -7.15
N ILE A 32 19.48 -4.75 -6.48
CA ILE A 32 18.63 -5.64 -5.67
C ILE A 32 17.91 -6.68 -6.53
N LEU A 33 17.46 -6.31 -7.74
CA LEU A 33 16.64 -7.18 -8.59
C LEU A 33 17.47 -8.10 -9.49
N GLU A 34 18.72 -7.74 -9.80
CA GLU A 34 19.63 -8.53 -10.62
C GLU A 34 20.27 -9.69 -9.83
N ASP A 35 20.53 -9.51 -8.54
CA ASP A 35 21.06 -10.55 -7.66
C ASP A 35 19.91 -11.42 -7.09
N PRO A 36 19.87 -12.74 -7.36
CA PRO A 36 18.84 -13.63 -6.85
C PRO A 36 18.74 -13.68 -5.32
N GLU A 37 19.85 -13.57 -4.60
CA GLU A 37 19.87 -13.60 -3.13
C GLU A 37 19.28 -12.32 -2.55
N LEU A 38 19.72 -11.16 -3.05
CA LEU A 38 19.19 -9.85 -2.65
C LEU A 38 17.71 -9.71 -2.99
N LYS A 39 17.29 -10.20 -4.16
CA LYS A 39 15.88 -10.21 -4.55
C LYS A 39 15.03 -11.06 -3.62
N SER A 40 15.52 -12.24 -3.24
CA SER A 40 14.83 -13.12 -2.30
C SER A 40 14.67 -12.46 -0.93
N LEU A 41 15.73 -11.83 -0.42
CA LEU A 41 15.71 -11.08 0.82
C LEU A 41 14.69 -9.91 0.76
N TRP A 42 14.74 -9.11 -0.30
CA TRP A 42 13.83 -7.99 -0.51
C TRP A 42 12.36 -8.45 -0.56
N LEU A 43 12.05 -9.54 -1.27
CA LEU A 43 10.69 -10.09 -1.32
C LEU A 43 10.20 -10.55 0.07
N LYS A 44 11.09 -11.12 0.89
CA LYS A 44 10.77 -11.50 2.27
C LYS A 44 10.45 -10.27 3.11
N GLU A 45 11.25 -9.21 3.02
CA GLU A 45 11.03 -7.96 3.75
C GLU A 45 9.72 -7.27 3.35
N VAL A 46 9.44 -7.20 2.04
CA VAL A 46 8.18 -6.66 1.52
C VAL A 46 6.98 -7.45 2.05
N LYS A 47 7.08 -8.78 2.10
CA LYS A 47 6.02 -9.62 2.67
C LYS A 47 5.80 -9.34 4.16
N VAL A 48 6.86 -9.22 4.96
CA VAL A 48 6.73 -8.87 6.40
C VAL A 48 6.01 -7.54 6.59
N MET A 49 6.35 -6.53 5.77
CA MET A 49 5.67 -5.23 5.83
C MET A 49 4.20 -5.32 5.43
N ALA A 50 3.88 -6.09 4.39
CA ALA A 50 2.51 -6.32 3.94
C ALA A 50 1.69 -7.06 5.02
N ASP A 51 2.23 -8.13 5.58
CA ASP A 51 1.58 -8.94 6.63
C ASP A 51 1.28 -8.08 7.87
N ARG A 52 2.19 -7.18 8.25
CA ARG A 52 1.95 -6.22 9.34
C ARG A 52 0.76 -5.29 9.05
N ILE A 53 0.69 -4.74 7.84
CA ILE A 53 -0.41 -3.83 7.45
C ILE A 53 -1.74 -4.58 7.43
N ILE A 54 -1.75 -5.80 6.90
CA ILE A 54 -2.94 -6.66 6.88
C ILE A 54 -3.39 -6.95 8.32
N GLY A 55 -2.47 -7.36 9.19
CA GLY A 55 -2.77 -7.62 10.60
C GLY A 55 -3.40 -6.42 11.29
N MET A 56 -2.83 -5.22 11.11
CA MET A 56 -3.42 -3.99 11.68
C MET A 56 -4.83 -3.70 11.15
N ARG A 57 -5.09 -3.94 9.86
CA ARG A 57 -6.43 -3.75 9.26
C ARG A 57 -7.43 -4.74 9.83
N THR A 58 -7.04 -6.00 10.00
CA THR A 58 -7.88 -7.04 10.62
C THR A 58 -8.19 -6.69 12.06
N THR A 59 -7.20 -6.31 12.87
CA THR A 59 -7.42 -5.88 14.26
C THR A 59 -8.36 -4.68 14.35
N LEU A 60 -8.23 -3.71 13.44
CA LEU A 60 -9.14 -2.57 13.41
C LEU A 60 -10.58 -3.01 13.09
N GLN A 61 -10.76 -3.87 12.10
CA GLN A 61 -12.07 -4.42 11.74
C GLN A 61 -12.71 -5.18 12.91
N GLU A 62 -11.97 -6.10 13.53
CA GLU A 62 -12.42 -6.87 14.70
C GLU A 62 -12.81 -5.94 15.85
N SER A 63 -11.99 -4.91 16.13
CA SER A 63 -12.31 -3.94 17.18
C SER A 63 -13.62 -3.21 16.87
N HIS A 64 -13.82 -2.79 15.62
CA HIS A 64 -15.02 -2.08 15.20
C HIS A 64 -16.26 -2.97 15.32
N GLU A 65 -16.19 -4.22 14.85
CA GLU A 65 -17.27 -5.21 15.00
C GLU A 65 -17.59 -5.48 16.48
N ASN A 66 -16.57 -5.61 17.34
CA ASN A 66 -16.75 -5.81 18.76
C ASN A 66 -17.42 -4.60 19.44
N TYR A 67 -17.05 -3.36 19.09
CA TYR A 67 -17.72 -2.17 19.59
C TYR A 67 -19.19 -2.09 19.17
N HIS A 68 -19.51 -2.47 17.92
CA HIS A 68 -20.90 -2.52 17.44
C HIS A 68 -21.69 -3.71 18.01
N GLY A 69 -21.02 -4.82 18.35
CA GLY A 69 -21.63 -6.01 18.94
C GLY A 69 -21.83 -5.91 20.46
N SER A 70 -21.07 -5.08 21.17
CA SER A 70 -21.07 -5.06 22.64
C SER A 70 -22.07 -4.12 23.29
N THR A 71 -22.74 -3.19 22.57
CA THR A 71 -23.96 -2.47 23.02
C THR A 71 -24.39 -1.42 21.97
N LEU A 72 -25.56 -1.61 21.37
CA LEU A 72 -26.57 -0.55 21.36
C LEU A 72 -27.89 -1.19 21.76
N PRO A 73 -28.50 -0.82 22.91
CA PRO A 73 -29.95 -0.95 23.01
C PRO A 73 -30.48 -0.13 21.83
N SER A 74 -31.52 -0.59 21.16
CA SER A 74 -32.16 0.23 20.13
C SER A 74 -32.39 1.64 20.69
N ARG A 75 -32.27 2.70 19.86
CA ARG A 75 -32.51 4.09 20.32
C ARG A 75 -33.90 4.28 20.98
N LEU A 76 -34.77 3.27 20.86
CA LEU A 76 -36.09 3.15 21.47
C LEU A 76 -36.06 2.58 22.90
N GLU A 77 -35.04 1.85 23.33
CA GLU A 77 -34.95 1.28 24.69
C GLU A 77 -34.53 2.33 25.73
N CYS A 78 -33.85 3.40 25.31
CA CYS A 78 -33.43 4.48 26.20
C CYS A 78 -34.59 5.39 26.67
N SER A 79 -35.78 5.31 26.05
CA SER A 79 -36.95 6.12 26.48
C SER A 79 -37.90 5.41 27.45
N ALA A 80 -37.67 4.14 27.78
CA ALA A 80 -38.63 3.33 28.55
C ALA A 80 -38.31 3.19 30.06
N THR A 81 -37.26 3.87 30.56
CA THR A 81 -36.85 3.77 31.99
C THR A 81 -36.97 5.09 32.76
N VAL A 82 -37.59 6.12 32.18
CA VAL A 82 -37.92 7.37 32.90
C VAL A 82 -39.37 7.74 32.63
N GLY A 83 -40.28 7.28 33.49
CA GLY A 83 -41.70 7.64 33.47
C GLY A 83 -42.63 6.48 33.76
#